data_AF-A0AA36FSJ9-F1
#
_entry.id   AF-A0AA36FSJ9-F1
#
_cell.length_a   1.000
_cell.length_b   1.000
_cell.length_c   1.000
_cell.angle_alpha   90.00
_cell.angle_beta   90.00
_cell.angle_gamma   90.00
#
_symmetry.space_group_name_H-M   'P 1'
#
loop_
_entity.id
_entity.type
_entity.pdbx_description
1 polymer ?
#
loop_
_entity_poly.entity_id
_entity_poly.type
_entity_poly.pdbx_seq_one_letter_code
_entity_poly.pdbx_strand_id
1 'polypeptide(L)'
;MVASLLFFALISSAYACVPTIPPTTTAPCCGMLSTSALPRRAPTNLDTFEQCSILRRMSSTCPIDGVVFCDAAPDTNPEGMQIQFFDSTGAVVRTVTNGGTSLAVKVQCTNGVWTVLTGGNQVAISTVSCAQTGSQGVDAGYVLGSAIS
;
A
#
# COMPACT_ATOMS: atom_id res chain seq x y z
N MET A 1 30.01 -78.70 -33.27
CA MET A 1 30.88 -77.86 -32.40
C MET A 1 31.17 -76.61 -33.21
N VAL A 2 30.85 -75.38 -32.82
CA VAL A 2 30.78 -74.75 -31.50
C VAL A 2 29.60 -73.76 -31.50
N ALA A 3 28.80 -73.76 -30.43
CA ALA A 3 27.74 -72.79 -30.17
C ALA A 3 28.34 -71.58 -29.43
N SER A 4 28.08 -70.36 -29.89
CA SER A 4 28.59 -69.13 -29.27
C SER A 4 27.46 -68.14 -28.97
N LEU A 5 27.07 -68.16 -27.70
CA LEU A 5 26.80 -67.04 -26.78
C LEU A 5 25.81 -65.92 -27.18
N LEU A 6 24.70 -65.93 -26.44
CA LEU A 6 23.81 -64.81 -26.12
C LEU A 6 24.57 -63.57 -25.60
N PHE A 7 24.18 -62.38 -26.04
CA PHE A 7 24.35 -61.15 -25.27
C PHE A 7 23.03 -60.36 -25.25
N PHE A 8 22.43 -60.32 -24.06
CA PHE A 8 21.25 -59.55 -23.70
C PHE A 8 21.55 -58.05 -23.81
N ALA A 9 20.86 -57.33 -24.70
CA ALA A 9 20.76 -55.87 -24.63
C ALA A 9 19.50 -55.50 -23.84
N LEU A 10 19.66 -55.34 -22.53
CA LEU A 10 18.69 -54.69 -21.65
C LEU A 10 18.56 -53.23 -22.11
N ILE A 11 17.47 -52.91 -22.82
CA ILE A 11 17.09 -51.54 -23.14
C ILE A 11 16.65 -50.90 -21.84
N SER A 12 17.56 -50.13 -21.24
CA SER A 12 17.26 -49.29 -20.08
C SER A 12 16.25 -48.24 -20.51
N SER A 13 15.00 -48.38 -20.04
CA SER A 13 14.02 -47.30 -20.06
C SER A 13 14.52 -46.22 -19.12
N ALA A 14 15.33 -45.30 -19.65
CA ALA A 14 15.64 -44.05 -18.98
C ALA A 14 14.32 -43.27 -18.88
N TYR A 15 13.58 -43.47 -17.79
CA TYR A 15 12.66 -42.50 -17.27
C TYR A 15 13.48 -41.24 -17.02
N ALA A 16 13.47 -40.33 -18.00
CA ALA A 16 13.90 -38.97 -17.78
C ALA A 16 12.89 -38.38 -16.79
N CYS A 17 13.18 -38.47 -15.49
CA CYS A 17 12.60 -37.62 -14.47
C CYS A 17 13.13 -36.21 -14.73
N VAL A 18 12.64 -35.57 -15.80
CA VAL A 18 12.77 -34.13 -15.95
C VAL A 18 11.95 -33.54 -14.81
N PRO A 19 12.54 -32.76 -13.89
CA PRO A 19 11.75 -32.04 -12.92
C PRO A 19 10.82 -31.12 -13.68
N THR A 20 9.53 -31.48 -13.72
CA THR A 20 8.46 -30.56 -14.14
C THR A 20 8.47 -29.43 -13.11
N ILE A 21 9.12 -28.32 -13.44
CA ILE A 21 9.00 -27.09 -12.65
C ILE A 21 7.53 -26.68 -12.77
N PRO A 22 6.72 -26.75 -11.69
CA PRO A 22 5.38 -26.21 -11.74
C PRO A 22 5.49 -24.72 -12.12
N PRO A 23 4.62 -24.18 -12.98
CA PRO A 23 4.66 -22.76 -13.28
C PRO A 23 4.56 -22.00 -11.95
N THR A 24 5.62 -21.27 -11.58
CA THR A 24 5.51 -20.27 -10.51
C THR A 24 4.62 -19.19 -11.06
N THR A 25 3.32 -19.24 -10.75
CA THR A 25 2.43 -18.10 -10.89
C THR A 25 2.94 -17.04 -9.92
N THR A 26 3.86 -16.19 -10.37
CA THR A 26 4.24 -14.99 -9.64
C THR A 26 2.97 -14.18 -9.49
N ALA A 27 2.39 -14.16 -8.29
CA ALA A 27 1.32 -13.23 -8.00
C ALA A 27 1.83 -11.83 -8.35
N PRO A 28 1.16 -11.08 -9.24
CA PRO A 28 1.62 -9.76 -9.64
C PRO A 28 1.57 -8.82 -8.41
N CYS A 29 2.71 -8.65 -7.77
CA CYS A 29 2.91 -7.64 -6.75
C CYS A 29 2.76 -6.24 -7.37
N CYS A 30 2.42 -5.27 -6.52
CA CYS A 30 2.39 -3.88 -6.93
C CYS A 30 3.80 -3.29 -6.87
N GLY A 31 3.99 -2.13 -7.52
CA GLY A 31 5.12 -1.28 -7.16
C GLY A 31 5.01 -0.86 -5.69
N MET A 32 6.14 -0.64 -5.01
CA MET A 32 6.15 -0.13 -3.64
C MET A 32 5.27 1.12 -3.50
N LEU A 33 4.49 1.22 -2.41
CA LEU A 33 3.77 2.44 -2.11
C LEU A 33 4.78 3.57 -1.87
N SER A 34 4.61 4.64 -2.64
CA SER A 34 5.50 5.79 -2.64
C SER A 34 4.72 7.04 -3.04
N THR A 35 5.40 8.18 -3.02
CA THR A 35 4.83 9.44 -3.50
C THR A 35 4.53 9.44 -4.99
N SER A 36 5.18 8.58 -5.80
CA SER A 36 4.90 8.42 -7.22
C SER A 36 3.81 7.38 -7.50
N ALA A 37 3.78 6.29 -6.73
CA ALA A 37 2.79 5.22 -6.92
C ALA A 37 1.38 5.61 -6.44
N LEU A 38 1.28 6.46 -5.42
CA LEU A 38 0.01 6.99 -4.93
C LEU A 38 0.16 8.46 -4.52
N PRO A 39 0.22 9.41 -5.48
CA PRO A 39 0.48 10.82 -5.21
C PRO A 39 -0.51 11.47 -4.25
N ARG A 40 -0.04 12.50 -3.54
CA ARG A 40 -0.91 13.33 -2.69
C ARG A 40 -1.77 14.24 -3.59
N ARG A 41 -3.03 14.39 -3.23
CA ARG A 41 -3.95 15.39 -3.79
C ARG A 41 -4.67 16.14 -2.66
N ALA A 42 -5.20 17.31 -2.97
CA ALA A 42 -6.16 18.03 -2.13
C ALA A 42 -7.42 17.20 -1.85
N PRO A 43 -8.02 17.31 -0.65
CA PRO A 43 -9.34 16.75 -0.38
C PRO A 43 -10.43 17.49 -1.18
N THR A 44 -11.60 16.89 -1.27
CA THR A 44 -12.76 17.45 -1.99
C THR A 44 -13.49 18.55 -1.23
N ASN A 45 -13.29 18.63 0.08
CA ASN A 45 -13.99 19.51 1.02
C ASN A 45 -13.02 20.45 1.73
N LEU A 46 -12.36 21.31 0.95
CA LEU A 46 -11.34 22.25 1.43
C LEU A 46 -11.86 23.28 2.46
N ASP A 47 -13.16 23.53 2.50
CA ASP A 47 -13.77 24.45 3.47
C ASP A 47 -13.86 23.86 4.89
N THR A 48 -13.68 22.54 5.02
CA THR A 48 -13.79 21.81 6.30
C THR A 48 -12.49 21.10 6.64
N PHE A 49 -11.76 20.61 5.65
CA PHE A 49 -10.56 19.81 5.83
C PHE A 49 -9.35 20.48 5.20
N GLU A 50 -8.36 20.80 6.04
CA GLU A 50 -7.12 21.45 5.66
C GLU A 50 -5.99 20.45 5.38
N GLN A 51 -5.04 20.84 4.54
CA GLN A 51 -3.97 19.96 4.04
C GLN A 51 -2.71 19.97 4.92
N CYS A 52 -2.79 20.46 6.15
CA CYS A 52 -1.65 20.59 7.06
C CYS A 52 -1.13 19.24 7.59
N SER A 53 -1.90 18.17 7.41
CA SER A 53 -1.56 16.82 7.88
C SER A 53 -0.42 16.16 7.10
N ILE A 54 0.21 15.17 7.75
CA ILE A 54 1.33 14.38 7.24
C ILE A 54 0.78 13.08 6.63
N LEU A 55 1.11 12.86 5.36
CA LEU A 55 0.73 11.65 4.63
C LEU A 55 1.93 10.70 4.49
N ARG A 56 1.87 9.54 5.12
CA ARG A 56 2.88 8.49 5.01
C ARG A 56 2.30 7.24 4.34
N ARG A 57 3.19 6.46 3.73
CA ARG A 57 2.85 5.23 3.01
C ARG A 57 3.86 4.17 3.37
N MET A 58 3.40 2.95 3.61
CA MET A 58 4.27 1.84 3.95
C MET A 58 3.85 0.59 3.18
N SER A 59 4.82 -0.06 2.55
CA SER A 59 4.67 -1.36 1.91
C SER A 59 6.03 -2.08 1.91
N SER A 60 6.03 -3.40 1.67
CA SER A 60 7.25 -4.19 1.44
C SER A 60 7.76 -4.08 -0.01
N THR A 61 8.84 -4.79 -0.36
CA THR A 61 9.51 -4.77 -1.68
C THR A 61 8.75 -5.49 -2.81
N CYS A 62 7.77 -6.35 -2.48
CA CYS A 62 6.84 -6.99 -3.43
C CYS A 62 5.48 -7.09 -2.73
N PRO A 63 4.81 -5.94 -2.55
CA PRO A 63 3.71 -5.88 -1.61
C PRO A 63 2.42 -6.45 -2.21
N ILE A 64 1.77 -7.29 -1.41
CA ILE A 64 0.37 -7.70 -1.60
C ILE A 64 -0.59 -6.80 -0.80
N ASP A 65 -0.05 -6.03 0.14
CA ASP A 65 -0.75 -5.06 0.93
C ASP A 65 0.17 -3.91 1.37
N GLY A 66 -0.45 -2.85 1.86
CA GLY A 66 0.22 -1.68 2.37
C GLY A 66 -0.71 -0.86 3.25
N VAL A 67 -0.16 0.18 3.86
CA VAL A 67 -0.92 1.06 4.74
C VAL A 67 -0.64 2.50 4.37
N VAL A 68 -1.70 3.28 4.28
CA VAL A 68 -1.65 4.73 4.15
C VAL A 68 -1.98 5.34 5.49
N PHE A 69 -1.06 6.16 6.00
CA PHE A 69 -1.20 6.88 7.26
C PHE A 69 -1.44 8.35 7.00
N CYS A 70 -2.33 8.93 7.78
CA CYS A 70 -2.60 10.35 7.82
C CYS A 70 -2.49 10.81 9.26
N ASP A 71 -1.43 11.54 9.58
CA ASP A 71 -1.16 12.04 10.92
C ASP A 71 -1.38 13.54 10.96
N ALA A 72 -1.77 14.04 12.14
CA ALA A 72 -1.87 15.46 12.39
C ALA A 72 -0.51 16.15 12.12
N ALA A 73 -0.57 17.41 11.71
CA ALA A 73 0.62 18.24 11.67
C ALA A 73 1.24 18.34 13.08
N PRO A 74 2.57 18.52 13.20
CA PRO A 74 3.20 18.82 14.48
C PRO A 74 2.54 20.04 15.13
N ASP A 75 2.45 20.04 16.45
CA ASP A 75 1.90 21.15 17.24
C ASP A 75 0.43 21.52 16.93
N THR A 76 -0.32 20.58 16.32
CA THR A 76 -1.76 20.72 16.08
C THR A 76 -2.57 19.70 16.88
N ASN A 77 -3.79 20.08 17.26
CA ASN A 77 -4.73 19.18 17.92
C ASN A 77 -6.06 19.15 17.14
N PRO A 78 -6.11 18.44 16.00
CA PRO A 78 -7.30 18.40 15.17
C PRO A 78 -8.46 17.68 15.86
N GLU A 79 -9.68 18.13 15.58
CA GLU A 79 -10.91 17.47 16.01
C GLU A 79 -11.19 16.19 15.21
N GLY A 80 -10.65 16.12 13.99
CA GLY A 80 -10.80 14.96 13.13
C GLY A 80 -9.79 14.90 12.01
N MET A 81 -9.58 13.69 11.52
CA MET A 81 -8.70 13.37 10.41
C MET A 81 -9.53 12.80 9.27
N GLN A 82 -9.02 12.93 8.04
CA GLN A 82 -9.63 12.35 6.85
C GLN A 82 -8.59 11.80 5.88
N ILE A 83 -8.89 10.63 5.34
CA ILE A 83 -8.24 10.09 4.14
C ILE A 83 -9.30 9.92 3.05
N GLN A 84 -9.06 10.50 1.87
CA GLN A 84 -9.84 10.19 0.67
C GLN A 84 -8.97 9.49 -0.37
N PHE A 85 -9.47 8.41 -0.92
CA PHE A 85 -8.87 7.73 -2.05
C PHE A 85 -9.61 8.12 -3.33
N PHE A 86 -8.86 8.30 -4.40
CA PHE A 86 -9.40 8.69 -5.70
C PHE A 86 -9.02 7.69 -6.77
N ASP A 87 -9.90 7.47 -7.75
CA ASP A 87 -9.59 6.70 -8.96
C ASP A 87 -8.79 7.52 -9.98
N SER A 88 -8.47 6.93 -11.13
CA SER A 88 -7.73 7.60 -12.21
C SER A 88 -8.50 8.75 -12.87
N THR A 89 -9.81 8.83 -12.70
CA THR A 89 -10.64 9.95 -13.18
C THR A 89 -10.66 11.12 -12.20
N GLY A 90 -10.19 10.89 -10.99
CA GLY A 90 -10.19 11.86 -9.90
C GLY A 90 -11.48 11.87 -9.09
N ALA A 91 -12.35 10.85 -9.22
CA ALA A 91 -13.52 10.67 -8.38
C ALA A 91 -13.14 10.01 -7.05
N VAL A 92 -13.83 10.38 -5.97
CA VAL A 92 -13.60 9.78 -4.64
C VAL A 92 -14.18 8.37 -4.62
N VAL A 93 -13.34 7.37 -4.39
CA VAL A 93 -13.76 5.97 -4.27
C VAL A 93 -13.97 5.55 -2.82
N ARG A 94 -13.26 6.16 -1.88
CA ARG A 94 -13.44 5.90 -0.45
C ARG A 94 -13.06 7.13 0.35
N THR A 95 -13.88 7.45 1.35
CA THR A 95 -13.55 8.42 2.39
C THR A 95 -13.53 7.70 3.74
N VAL A 96 -12.51 7.96 4.55
CA VAL A 96 -12.41 7.50 5.93
C VAL A 96 -12.16 8.70 6.81
N THR A 97 -12.98 8.87 7.84
CA THR A 97 -12.87 9.93 8.83
C THR A 97 -12.91 9.33 10.22
N ASN A 98 -12.11 9.88 11.12
CA ASN A 98 -12.18 9.55 12.54
C ASN A 98 -11.68 10.74 13.37
N GLY A 99 -12.06 10.78 14.65
CA GLY A 99 -11.44 11.68 15.62
C GLY A 99 -10.00 11.27 15.95
N GLY A 100 -9.29 12.14 16.65
CA GLY A 100 -7.91 11.92 17.10
C GLY A 100 -6.86 12.45 16.12
N THR A 101 -5.59 12.10 16.34
CA THR A 101 -4.44 12.69 15.64
C THR A 101 -3.83 11.80 14.57
N SER A 102 -4.36 10.60 14.35
CA SER A 102 -3.85 9.68 13.32
C SER A 102 -4.95 8.79 12.76
N LEU A 103 -4.86 8.53 11.45
CA LEU A 103 -5.68 7.60 10.70
C LEU A 103 -4.78 6.66 9.91
N ALA A 104 -5.15 5.39 9.85
CA ALA A 104 -4.47 4.39 9.03
C ALA A 104 -5.50 3.59 8.23
N VAL A 105 -5.27 3.45 6.92
CA VAL A 105 -6.11 2.64 6.05
C VAL A 105 -5.26 1.61 5.32
N LYS A 106 -5.67 0.35 5.43
CA LYS A 106 -5.08 -0.75 4.66
C LYS A 106 -5.51 -0.65 3.19
N VAL A 107 -4.54 -0.78 2.30
CA VAL A 107 -4.72 -0.95 0.86
C VAL A 107 -4.16 -2.31 0.43
N GLN A 108 -4.69 -2.86 -0.63
CA GLN A 108 -4.32 -4.19 -1.12
C GLN A 108 -3.86 -4.11 -2.56
N CYS A 109 -2.91 -4.95 -2.92
CA CYS A 109 -2.51 -5.10 -4.30
C CYS A 109 -3.38 -6.15 -4.98
N THR A 110 -4.02 -5.77 -6.09
CA THR A 110 -4.79 -6.67 -6.94
C THR A 110 -4.28 -6.54 -8.36
N ASN A 111 -3.71 -7.61 -8.92
CA ASN A 111 -3.19 -7.61 -10.30
C ASN A 111 -2.20 -6.48 -10.61
N GLY A 112 -1.29 -6.18 -9.68
CA GLY A 112 -0.33 -5.08 -9.83
C GLY A 112 -0.90 -3.67 -9.64
N VAL A 113 -2.19 -3.55 -9.31
CA VAL A 113 -2.88 -2.27 -9.06
C VAL A 113 -3.22 -2.13 -7.59
N TRP A 114 -2.90 -0.96 -7.02
CA TRP A 114 -3.31 -0.63 -5.67
C TRP A 114 -4.83 -0.45 -5.60
N THR A 115 -5.45 -1.08 -4.61
CA THR A 115 -6.88 -1.10 -4.39
C THR A 115 -7.22 -0.82 -2.94
N VAL A 116 -8.41 -0.27 -2.71
CA VAL A 116 -8.97 -0.07 -1.38
C VAL A 116 -10.35 -0.70 -1.29
N LEU A 117 -10.66 -1.33 -0.15
CA LEU A 117 -11.95 -1.97 0.07
C LEU A 117 -13.05 -0.93 0.24
N THR A 118 -14.05 -0.92 -0.62
CA THR A 118 -15.20 -0.01 -0.59
C THR A 118 -16.47 -0.81 -0.74
N GLY A 119 -17.34 -0.79 0.28
CA GLY A 119 -18.60 -1.56 0.26
C GLY A 119 -18.39 -3.06 0.02
N GLY A 120 -17.27 -3.64 0.47
CA GLY A 120 -16.92 -5.04 0.26
C GLY A 120 -16.18 -5.35 -1.06
N ASN A 121 -16.02 -4.38 -1.95
CA ASN A 121 -15.36 -4.56 -3.25
C ASN A 121 -13.98 -3.88 -3.27
N GLN A 122 -13.01 -4.48 -3.96
CA GLN A 122 -11.72 -3.83 -4.24
C GLN A 122 -11.88 -2.80 -5.34
N VAL A 123 -11.58 -1.54 -5.05
CA VAL A 123 -11.66 -0.45 -6.02
C VAL A 123 -10.27 0.12 -6.24
N ALA A 124 -9.86 0.28 -7.50
CA ALA A 124 -8.56 0.81 -7.88
C ALA A 124 -8.37 2.26 -7.42
N ILE A 125 -7.16 2.59 -6.97
CA ILE A 125 -6.79 3.92 -6.49
C ILE A 125 -5.61 4.47 -7.30
N SER A 126 -5.63 5.77 -7.55
CA SER A 126 -4.60 6.50 -8.30
C SER A 126 -3.91 7.57 -7.46
N THR A 127 -4.67 8.26 -6.60
CA THR A 127 -4.19 9.34 -5.73
C THR A 127 -4.90 9.29 -4.39
N VAL A 128 -4.34 9.99 -3.40
CA VAL A 128 -4.87 10.01 -2.04
C VAL A 128 -4.76 11.40 -1.43
N SER A 129 -5.79 11.82 -0.71
CA SER A 129 -5.73 12.99 0.17
C SER A 129 -5.58 12.54 1.61
N CYS A 130 -4.92 13.39 2.37
CA CYS A 130 -4.83 13.32 3.82
C CYS A 130 -5.05 14.74 4.30
N ALA A 131 -5.98 14.90 5.23
CA ALA A 131 -6.43 16.19 5.70
C ALA A 131 -6.89 16.11 7.16
N GLN A 132 -6.95 17.25 7.83
CA GLN A 132 -7.39 17.39 9.21
C GLN A 132 -8.44 18.50 9.33
N THR A 133 -9.24 18.49 10.40
CA THR A 133 -10.21 19.56 10.72
C THR A 133 -9.97 20.07 12.13
N GLY A 134 -10.33 21.33 12.37
CA GLY A 134 -10.28 21.91 13.71
C GLY A 134 -8.85 22.01 14.25
N SER A 135 -7.86 22.26 13.40
CA SER A 135 -6.47 22.52 13.82
C SER A 135 -6.37 23.86 14.55
N GLN A 136 -6.91 23.91 15.75
CA GLN A 136 -6.51 24.90 16.73
C GLN A 136 -5.06 24.52 17.10
N GLY A 137 -4.08 25.28 16.63
CA GLY A 137 -2.70 25.08 17.05
C GLY A 137 -2.65 25.06 18.58
N VAL A 138 -1.90 24.11 19.16
CA VAL A 138 -1.51 24.29 20.56
C VAL A 138 -0.39 25.31 20.50
N ASP A 139 -0.70 26.57 20.80
CA ASP A 139 0.30 27.61 21.01
C ASP A 139 1.02 27.29 22.33
N ALA A 140 1.71 26.15 22.38
CA ALA A 140 2.59 25.76 23.46
C ALA A 140 3.83 26.62 23.28
N GLY A 141 3.72 27.90 23.65
CA GLY A 141 4.69 28.96 23.37
C GLY A 141 6.12 28.48 23.51
N TYR A 142 6.71 28.02 22.39
CA TYR A 142 8.13 27.77 22.31
C TYR A 142 8.75 29.14 22.17
N VAL A 143 9.03 29.76 23.32
CA VAL A 143 9.97 30.87 23.37
C VAL A 143 11.29 30.30 22.86
N LEU A 144 11.67 30.68 21.65
CA LEU A 144 13.03 30.50 21.15
C LEU A 144 13.99 31.14 22.17
N GLY A 145 14.56 30.35 23.09
CA GLY A 145 15.55 30.85 24.04
C GLY A 145 15.66 30.17 25.42
N SER A 146 14.74 29.31 25.87
CA SER A 146 14.92 28.66 27.19
C SER A 146 15.74 27.38 27.09
N ALA A 147 17.07 27.53 27.03
CA ALA A 147 17.97 26.48 27.47
C ALA A 147 17.77 26.28 28.99
N ILE A 148 17.33 25.09 29.40
CA ILE A 148 17.32 24.71 30.81
C ILE A 148 18.76 24.45 31.27
N SER A 149 19.19 25.18 32.30
CA SER A 149 20.44 24.99 33.04
C SER A 149 20.31 23.91 34.10
#